data_AF-A0A4V2W341-F1
#
_entry.id   AF-A0A4V2W341-F1
#
_cell.length_a   1.000
_cell.length_b   1.000
_cell.length_c   1.000
_cell.angle_alpha   90.00
_cell.angle_beta   90.00
_cell.angle_gamma   90.00
#
_symmetry.space_group_name_H-M   'P 1'
#
loop_
_entity.id
_entity.type
_entity.pdbx_description
1 polymer ?
#
loop_
_entity_poly.entity_id
_entity_poly.type
_entity_poly.pdbx_seq_one_letter_code
_entity_poly.pdbx_strand_id
1 'polypeptide(L)'
;MSGHFPFSGNVNRVSVFAFYEKHGLGLVLQEKYNQWWFNWTKQFVANDPGLKAAKGQDFNEFPYGQHAHHDFHLHKYQWCTTMIDLGQFIAGVILPKLSEEQLHKLEEDHHHLLEALHKEAEQTPREATPVIGYFRHT
;
A
#
# COMPACT_ATOMS: atom_id res chain seq x y z
N MET A 1 -12.74 -0.13 -16.19
CA MET A 1 -12.79 0.79 -15.04
C MET A 1 -11.58 0.47 -14.20
N SER A 2 -10.70 1.43 -13.90
CA SER A 2 -9.47 1.16 -13.14
C SER A 2 -9.82 0.80 -11.69
N GLY A 3 -9.45 -0.39 -11.24
CA GLY A 3 -9.65 -0.86 -9.87
C GLY A 3 -9.30 0.16 -8.79
N HIS A 4 -10.09 0.10 -7.71
CA HIS A 4 -10.05 0.98 -6.54
C HIS A 4 -8.83 0.73 -5.63
N PHE A 5 -7.63 0.62 -6.19
CA PHE A 5 -6.41 0.57 -5.38
C PHE A 5 -6.13 1.95 -4.76
N PRO A 6 -5.57 2.02 -3.55
CA PRO A 6 -5.36 3.28 -2.84
C PRO A 6 -4.25 4.15 -3.44
N PHE A 7 -3.63 3.69 -4.53
CA PHE A 7 -2.61 4.39 -5.30
C PHE A 7 -3.03 4.66 -6.76
N SER A 8 -4.27 4.32 -7.13
CA SER A 8 -4.83 4.64 -8.45
C SER A 8 -5.28 6.10 -8.49
N GLY A 9 -4.93 6.83 -9.56
CA GLY A 9 -5.35 8.23 -9.79
C GLY A 9 -4.40 9.28 -9.18
N ASN A 10 -4.93 10.46 -8.82
CA ASN A 10 -4.13 11.56 -8.27
C ASN A 10 -3.93 11.38 -6.75
N VAL A 11 -3.00 10.48 -6.40
CA VAL A 11 -2.79 9.99 -5.05
C VAL A 11 -1.72 10.78 -4.27
N ASN A 12 -1.99 10.97 -2.99
CA ASN A 12 -1.07 11.54 -2.02
C ASN A 12 -1.26 10.89 -0.62
N ARG A 13 -0.41 11.26 0.34
CA ARG A 13 -0.43 10.71 1.71
C ARG A 13 -1.77 10.87 2.42
N VAL A 14 -2.50 11.94 2.14
CA VAL A 14 -3.81 12.20 2.73
C VAL A 14 -4.85 11.23 2.18
N SER A 15 -4.84 10.97 0.87
CA SER A 15 -5.77 10.01 0.25
C SER A 15 -5.53 8.57 0.71
N VAL A 16 -4.27 8.15 0.87
CA VAL A 16 -3.93 6.82 1.40
C VAL A 16 -4.34 6.70 2.86
N PHE A 17 -4.12 7.74 3.65
CA PHE A 17 -4.56 7.77 5.04
C PHE A 17 -6.09 7.69 5.16
N ALA A 18 -6.82 8.46 4.35
CA ALA A 18 -8.28 8.43 4.30
C ALA A 18 -8.80 7.04 3.89
N PHE A 19 -8.10 6.33 3.01
CA PHE A 19 -8.37 4.94 2.69
C PHE A 19 -8.23 4.05 3.93
N TYR A 20 -7.12 4.14 4.67
CA TYR A 20 -6.94 3.36 5.91
C TYR A 20 -8.01 3.68 6.95
N GLU A 21 -8.40 4.95 7.11
CA GLU A 21 -9.49 5.34 8.01
C GLU A 21 -10.83 4.77 7.59
N LYS A 22 -11.18 4.85 6.30
CA LYS A 22 -12.42 4.28 5.75
C LYS A 22 -12.53 2.77 6.02
N HIS A 23 -11.40 2.07 5.98
CA HIS A 23 -11.31 0.64 6.21
C HIS A 23 -11.03 0.26 7.68
N GLY A 24 -11.01 1.23 8.60
CA GLY A 24 -10.77 0.97 10.03
C GLY A 24 -9.38 0.43 10.36
N LEU A 25 -8.41 0.59 9.46
CA LEU A 25 -7.10 -0.04 9.59
C LEU A 25 -6.21 0.74 10.57
N GLY A 26 -5.97 0.14 11.75
CA GLY A 26 -4.94 0.56 12.69
C GLY A 26 -3.52 0.28 12.17
N LEU A 27 -2.49 0.78 12.85
CA LEU A 27 -1.09 0.72 12.36
C LEU A 27 -0.62 -0.70 12.00
N VAL A 28 -0.96 -1.69 12.82
CA VAL A 28 -0.61 -3.10 12.58
C VAL A 28 -1.29 -3.62 11.30
N LEU A 29 -2.54 -3.24 11.05
CA LEU A 29 -3.26 -3.66 9.84
C LEU A 29 -2.80 -2.88 8.61
N GLN A 30 -2.37 -1.63 8.77
CA GLN A 30 -1.73 -0.86 7.70
C GLN A 30 -0.40 -1.51 7.28
N GLU A 31 0.42 -1.95 8.23
CA GLU A 31 1.64 -2.71 7.96
C GLU A 31 1.33 -3.99 7.17
N LYS A 32 0.37 -4.80 7.64
CA LYS A 32 -0.06 -6.02 6.93
C LYS A 32 -0.51 -5.73 5.50
N TYR A 33 -1.29 -4.66 5.32
CA TYR A 33 -1.75 -4.22 4.00
C TYR A 33 -0.57 -3.82 3.09
N ASN A 34 0.40 -3.07 3.62
CA ASN A 34 1.63 -2.71 2.89
C ASN A 34 2.48 -3.94 2.56
N GLN A 35 2.63 -4.86 3.49
CA GLN A 35 3.39 -6.10 3.32
C GLN A 35 2.79 -6.98 2.21
N TRP A 36 1.45 -7.05 2.12
CA TRP A 36 0.78 -7.77 1.05
C TRP A 36 1.14 -7.21 -0.33
N TRP A 37 1.01 -5.89 -0.50
CA TRP A 37 1.40 -5.22 -1.75
C TRP A 37 2.89 -5.39 -2.06
N PHE A 38 3.75 -5.30 -1.05
CA PHE A 38 5.19 -5.52 -1.22
C PHE A 38 5.48 -6.93 -1.73
N ASN A 39 4.90 -7.95 -1.10
CA ASN A 39 5.11 -9.34 -1.47
C ASN A 39 4.58 -9.65 -2.87
N TRP A 40 3.39 -9.16 -3.19
CA TRP A 40 2.80 -9.29 -4.52
C TRP A 40 3.70 -8.64 -5.59
N THR A 41 4.16 -7.41 -5.35
CA THR A 41 5.05 -6.67 -6.25
C THR A 41 6.39 -7.37 -6.42
N LYS A 42 6.99 -7.83 -5.31
CA LYS A 42 8.25 -8.59 -5.30
C LYS A 42 8.14 -9.86 -6.15
N GLN A 43 7.04 -10.60 -6.04
CA GLN A 43 6.80 -11.78 -6.86
C GLN A 43 6.67 -11.44 -8.34
N PHE A 44 5.92 -10.37 -8.67
CA PHE A 44 5.80 -9.91 -10.05
C PHE A 44 7.16 -9.55 -10.66
N VAL A 45 7.96 -8.76 -9.93
CA VAL A 45 9.32 -8.36 -10.33
C VAL A 45 10.24 -9.56 -10.47
N ALA A 46 10.16 -10.55 -9.56
CA ALA A 46 10.99 -11.74 -9.63
C ALA A 46 10.67 -12.64 -10.84
N ASN A 47 9.44 -12.59 -11.34
CA ASN A 47 8.95 -13.40 -12.46
C ASN A 47 9.15 -12.76 -13.84
N ASP A 48 9.36 -11.43 -13.91
CA ASP A 48 9.72 -10.71 -15.15
C ASP A 48 11.26 -10.56 -15.21
N PRO A 49 11.98 -11.21 -16.15
CA PRO A 49 13.45 -11.15 -16.20
C PRO A 49 14.01 -9.73 -16.35
N GLY A 50 13.30 -8.85 -17.07
CA GLY A 50 13.72 -7.46 -17.28
C GLY A 50 13.55 -6.64 -16.00
N LEU A 51 12.40 -6.77 -15.33
CA LEU A 51 12.17 -6.11 -14.05
C LEU A 51 13.08 -6.66 -12.97
N LYS A 52 13.32 -7.97 -12.92
CA LYS A 52 14.25 -8.58 -11.98
C LYS A 52 15.65 -8.00 -12.12
N ALA A 53 16.14 -7.87 -13.35
CA ALA A 53 17.46 -7.30 -13.61
C ALA A 53 17.54 -5.81 -13.22
N ALA A 54 16.49 -5.03 -13.48
CA ALA A 54 16.49 -3.59 -13.25
C ALA A 54 16.12 -3.17 -11.82
N LYS A 55 15.25 -3.92 -11.16
CA LYS A 55 14.55 -3.53 -9.92
C LYS A 55 14.58 -4.61 -8.83
N GLY A 56 15.09 -5.81 -9.09
CA GLY A 56 15.06 -6.90 -8.13
C GLY A 56 15.73 -6.58 -6.79
N GLN A 57 16.81 -5.79 -6.81
CA GLN A 57 17.52 -5.37 -5.60
C GLN A 57 16.67 -4.48 -4.69
N ASP A 58 15.77 -3.68 -5.27
CA ASP A 58 14.87 -2.77 -4.53
C ASP A 58 13.84 -3.56 -3.66
N PHE A 59 13.72 -4.88 -3.85
CA PHE A 59 12.80 -5.77 -3.13
C PHE A 59 13.51 -6.78 -2.21
N ASN A 60 14.78 -6.55 -1.87
CA ASN A 60 15.50 -7.38 -0.91
C ASN A 60 14.91 -7.27 0.50
N GLU A 61 14.51 -6.07 0.91
CA GLU A 61 14.01 -5.77 2.25
C GLU A 61 12.69 -5.00 2.21
N PHE A 62 11.89 -5.15 3.27
CA PHE A 62 10.66 -4.41 3.50
C PHE A 62 10.90 -3.35 4.59
N PRO A 63 10.35 -2.12 4.46
CA PRO A 63 9.46 -1.64 3.40
C PRO A 63 10.18 -1.12 2.14
N TYR A 64 9.44 -1.06 1.02
CA TYR A 64 9.94 -0.49 -0.25
C TYR A 64 9.98 1.04 -0.19
N GLY A 65 11.03 1.65 -0.77
CA GLY A 65 11.12 3.09 -1.03
C GLY A 65 12.15 3.82 -0.17
N GLN A 66 12.59 4.99 -0.64
CA GLN A 66 13.61 5.78 0.04
C GLN A 66 13.11 6.38 1.36
N HIS A 67 11.80 6.59 1.49
CA HIS A 67 11.19 7.11 2.70
C HIS A 67 10.97 6.05 3.78
N ALA A 68 11.21 4.77 3.48
CA ALA A 68 11.09 3.68 4.45
C ALA A 68 12.19 3.70 5.52
N HIS A 69 13.34 4.31 5.23
CA HIS A 69 14.57 4.22 6.04
C HIS A 69 14.96 5.51 6.77
N HIS A 70 14.22 6.60 6.55
CA HIS A 70 14.49 7.88 7.22
C HIS A 70 13.34 8.21 8.19
N ASP A 71 13.58 7.89 9.46
CA ASP A 71 12.70 8.17 10.59
C ASP A 71 12.72 9.66 10.96
N PHE A 72 12.28 10.52 10.04
CA PHE A 72 12.12 11.94 10.31
C PHE A 72 10.62 12.27 10.40
N HIS A 73 10.12 12.30 11.64
CA HIS A 73 8.88 12.95 12.09
C HIS A 73 7.53 12.32 11.72
N LEU A 74 7.48 11.20 10.99
CA LEU A 74 6.21 10.68 10.45
C LEU A 74 5.33 9.89 11.44
N HIS A 75 5.49 10.02 12.77
CA HIS A 75 4.64 9.48 13.85
C HIS A 75 3.21 9.05 13.42
N LYS A 76 3.04 7.77 13.07
CA LYS A 76 1.77 7.11 12.60
C LYS A 76 1.42 7.21 11.08
N TYR A 77 2.31 7.73 10.23
CA TYR A 77 2.09 7.93 8.77
C TYR A 77 3.10 7.24 7.86
N GLN A 78 4.09 6.55 8.41
CA GLN A 78 5.11 5.85 7.64
C GLN A 78 4.48 4.96 6.55
N TRP A 79 3.43 4.21 6.91
CA TRP A 79 2.71 3.34 5.97
C TRP A 79 2.00 4.07 4.85
N CYS A 80 1.58 5.33 5.05
CA CYS A 80 1.01 6.12 3.96
C CYS A 80 2.08 6.51 2.94
N THR A 81 3.26 6.92 3.41
CA THR A 81 4.37 7.30 2.53
C THR A 81 4.95 6.07 1.82
N THR A 82 5.16 4.96 2.54
CA THR A 82 5.59 3.69 1.96
C THR A 82 4.63 3.21 0.85
N MET A 83 3.32 3.29 1.09
CA MET A 83 2.32 2.90 0.11
C MET A 83 2.31 3.81 -1.13
N ILE A 84 2.66 5.09 -1.01
CA ILE A 84 2.82 5.97 -2.19
C ILE A 84 4.02 5.55 -3.01
N ASP A 85 5.19 5.38 -2.38
CA ASP A 85 6.41 5.00 -3.10
C ASP A 85 6.21 3.68 -3.86
N LEU A 86 5.68 2.68 -3.17
CA LEU A 86 5.37 1.38 -3.76
C LEU A 86 4.25 1.48 -4.80
N GLY A 87 3.17 2.19 -4.48
CA GLY A 87 2.00 2.35 -5.34
C GLY A 87 2.31 3.07 -6.65
N GLN A 88 3.17 4.08 -6.63
CA GLN A 88 3.65 4.77 -7.84
C GLN A 88 4.41 3.82 -8.77
N PHE A 89 5.25 2.96 -8.20
CA PHE A 89 5.94 1.92 -8.98
C PHE A 89 4.96 0.92 -9.58
N ILE A 90 4.01 0.40 -8.78
CA ILE A 90 2.99 -0.54 -9.25
C ILE A 90 2.16 0.08 -10.38
N ALA A 91 1.63 1.29 -10.18
CA ALA A 91 0.77 1.97 -11.14
C ALA A 91 1.51 2.35 -12.43
N GLY A 92 2.77 2.80 -12.33
CA GLY A 92 3.54 3.26 -13.48
C GLY A 92 4.20 2.13 -14.28
N VAL A 93 4.51 0.99 -13.64
CA VAL A 93 5.36 -0.05 -14.24
C VAL A 93 4.64 -1.39 -14.39
N ILE A 94 3.84 -1.79 -13.40
CA ILE A 94 3.25 -3.13 -13.36
C ILE A 94 1.83 -3.14 -13.92
N LEU A 95 0.93 -2.27 -13.45
CA LEU A 95 -0.47 -2.27 -13.89
C LEU A 95 -0.63 -2.18 -15.43
N PRO A 96 0.15 -1.36 -16.16
CA PRO A 96 0.04 -1.29 -17.62
C PRO A 96 0.45 -2.59 -18.35
N LYS A 97 1.15 -3.50 -17.67
CA LYS A 97 1.57 -4.80 -18.21
C LYS A 97 0.58 -5.93 -17.93
N LEU A 98 -0.42 -5.70 -17.08
CA LEU A 98 -1.40 -6.72 -16.74
C LEU A 98 -2.43 -6.85 -17.86
N SER A 99 -2.78 -8.09 -18.19
CA SER A 99 -3.99 -8.38 -18.97
C SER A 99 -5.25 -8.08 -18.16
N GLU A 100 -6.39 -7.97 -18.83
CA GLU A 100 -7.69 -7.75 -18.18
C GLU A 100 -8.03 -8.85 -17.16
N GLU A 101 -7.77 -10.12 -17.50
CA GLU A 101 -7.97 -11.25 -16.59
C GLU A 101 -7.08 -11.13 -15.33
N GLN A 102 -5.81 -10.77 -15.50
CA GLN A 102 -4.89 -10.57 -14.38
C GLN A 102 -5.31 -9.38 -13.51
N LEU A 103 -5.84 -8.31 -14.12
CA LEU A 103 -6.33 -7.15 -13.39
C LEU A 103 -7.59 -7.49 -12.58
N HIS A 104 -8.57 -8.19 -13.17
CA HIS A 104 -9.76 -8.63 -12.44
C HIS A 104 -9.41 -9.58 -11.29
N LYS A 105 -8.47 -10.50 -11.52
CA LYS A 105 -7.97 -11.36 -10.44
C LYS A 105 -7.32 -10.55 -9.32
N LEU A 106 -6.52 -9.54 -9.66
CA LEU A 106 -5.88 -8.66 -8.67
C LEU A 106 -6.92 -7.88 -7.86
N GLU A 107 -7.99 -7.40 -8.50
CA GLU A 107 -9.10 -6.71 -7.85
C GLU A 107 -9.85 -7.64 -6.88
N GLU A 108 -10.08 -8.90 -7.27
CA GLU A 108 -10.69 -9.93 -6.41
C GLU A 108 -9.78 -10.27 -5.21
N ASP A 109 -8.50 -10.52 -5.46
CA ASP A 109 -7.51 -10.83 -4.41
C ASP A 109 -7.38 -9.64 -3.42
N HIS A 110 -7.43 -8.39 -3.92
CA HIS A 110 -7.42 -7.17 -3.11
C HIS A 110 -8.70 -7.01 -2.28
N HIS A 111 -9.86 -7.34 -2.85
CA HIS A 111 -11.13 -7.33 -2.13
C HIS A 111 -11.11 -8.34 -0.97
N HIS A 112 -10.63 -9.56 -1.20
CA HIS A 112 -10.52 -10.59 -0.16
C HIS A 112 -9.54 -10.19 0.95
N LEU A 113 -8.42 -9.53 0.61
CA LEU A 113 -7.52 -8.97 1.60
C LEU A 113 -8.25 -7.97 2.50
N LEU A 114 -9.00 -7.03 1.92
CA LEU A 114 -9.71 -6.01 2.69
C LEU A 114 -10.76 -6.62 3.62
N GLU A 115 -11.53 -7.60 3.15
CA GLU A 115 -12.49 -8.33 3.99
C GLU A 115 -11.81 -9.07 5.15
N ALA A 116 -10.64 -9.68 4.92
CA ALA A 116 -9.88 -10.30 5.99
C ALA A 116 -9.40 -9.28 7.02
N LEU A 117 -8.86 -8.15 6.56
CA LEU A 117 -8.40 -7.07 7.44
C LEU A 117 -9.54 -6.41 8.21
N HIS A 118 -10.74 -6.28 7.63
CA HIS A 118 -11.93 -5.80 8.33
C HIS A 118 -12.30 -6.71 9.50
N LYS A 119 -12.32 -8.03 9.28
CA LYS A 119 -12.60 -9.01 10.35
C LYS A 119 -11.57 -8.94 11.46
N GLU A 120 -10.30 -8.70 11.14
CA GLU A 120 -9.26 -8.49 12.15
C GLU A 120 -9.43 -7.15 12.89
N ALA A 121 -9.86 -6.10 12.19
CA ALA A 121 -10.12 -4.79 12.77
C ALA A 121 -11.27 -4.82 13.80
N GLU A 122 -12.27 -5.68 13.61
CA GLU A 122 -13.35 -5.92 14.59
C GLU A 122 -12.80 -6.46 15.92
N GLN A 123 -11.74 -7.28 15.87
CA GLN A 123 -11.10 -7.87 17.06
C GLN A 123 -10.07 -6.94 17.70
N THR A 124 -9.53 -6.00 16.93
CA THR A 124 -8.49 -5.05 17.36
C THR A 124 -8.86 -3.64 16.89
N PRO A 125 -9.89 -3.02 17.51
CA PRO A 125 -10.37 -1.72 17.05
C PRO A 125 -9.28 -0.66 17.14
N ARG A 126 -9.19 0.16 16.10
CA ARG A 126 -8.22 1.26 16.02
C ARG A 126 -8.44 2.27 17.16
N GLU A 127 -7.35 2.82 17.70
CA GLU A 127 -7.40 3.99 18.59
C GLU A 127 -8.18 5.15 17.97
N ALA A 128 -8.97 5.85 18.79
CA ALA A 128 -9.72 7.02 18.35
C ALA A 128 -8.80 8.08 17.73
N THR A 129 -9.29 8.74 16.66
CA THR A 129 -8.58 9.85 16.00
C THR A 129 -8.31 10.97 17.02
N PRO A 130 -7.08 11.51 17.07
CA PRO A 130 -6.73 12.62 17.97
C PRO A 130 -7.54 13.87 17.63
N VAL A 131 -7.76 14.71 18.65
CA VAL A 131 -8.55 15.96 18.56
C VAL A 131 -7.94 16.95 17.55
N ILE A 132 -6.63 16.89 17.32
CA ILE A 132 -5.95 17.63 16.26
C ILE A 132 -5.75 16.68 15.07
N GLY A 133 -6.37 17.00 13.94
CA GLY A 133 -6.29 16.20 12.73
C GLY A 133 -4.85 16.01 12.24
N TYR A 134 -4.56 14.78 11.82
CA TYR A 134 -3.24 14.29 11.50
C TYR A 134 -2.44 15.06 10.40
N PHE A 135 -3.12 15.76 9.47
CA PHE A 135 -2.48 16.53 8.39
C PHE A 135 -2.55 18.06 8.53
N ARG A 136 -2.89 18.60 9.71
CA ARG A 136 -2.82 20.05 9.90
C ARG A 136 -1.37 20.47 10.09
N HIS A 137 -0.83 21.17 9.10
CA HIS A 137 0.34 22.02 9.30
C HIS A 137 -0.03 23.07 10.35
N THR A 138 0.65 23.07 11.51
CA THR A 138 0.65 24.18 12.46
C THR A 138 1.52 25.31 11.94
#